data_AF-A0A2D5FD56-F1
#
_entry.id   AF-A0A2D5FD56-F1
#
_cell.length_a   1.000
_cell.length_b   1.000
_cell.length_c   1.000
_cell.angle_alpha   90.00
_cell.angle_beta   90.00
_cell.angle_gamma   90.00
#
_symmetry.space_group_name_H-M   'P 1'
#
loop_
_entity.id
_entity.type
_entity.pdbx_description
1 polymer ?
#
loop_
_entity_poly.entity_id
_entity_poly.type
_entity_poly.pdbx_seq_one_letter_code
_entity_poly.pdbx_strand_id
1 'polypeptide(L)'
;MKHNKKRNTAFLYEALVKELTKASLRSDKSGQSIISSILKEHFNTNSVLGKELELYQTIVSTSEVEADTAERILSEVKRVYHTLSPKEIYDEQSEVISKVNKDLTKDIFRNFISNYKSLATINQMFSDKTPINKRIMLEKAVIEKMIMPKTKQQHMKPIDNITYKMFVNKFNEKYGDTLNENQKILLSRYVTLSPETAVEFKVYINEEISRLKSSIVNLQNKKEVLLDESLSNKNKQILDILESFKQQSINDNMIKTILKVQSLESEIE
;
A
#
# COMPACT_ATOMS: atom_id res chain seq x y z
N MET A 1 -5.15 -25.15 12.19
CA MET A 1 -3.76 -24.65 12.35
C MET A 1 -3.69 -23.17 12.02
N LYS A 2 -3.26 -22.35 12.97
CA LYS A 2 -3.13 -20.88 12.82
C LYS A 2 -1.82 -20.61 12.05
N HIS A 3 -1.92 -20.08 10.82
CA HIS A 3 -0.74 -19.78 10.00
C HIS A 3 0.10 -18.66 10.65
N ASN A 4 1.40 -18.88 10.83
CA ASN A 4 2.29 -17.84 11.33
C ASN A 4 2.67 -16.91 10.18
N LYS A 5 2.10 -15.70 10.13
CA LYS A 5 2.37 -14.70 9.07
C LYS A 5 3.86 -14.44 8.89
N LYS A 6 4.62 -14.45 9.99
CA LYS A 6 6.07 -14.15 9.99
C LYS A 6 6.91 -15.26 9.35
N ARG A 7 6.36 -16.47 9.19
CA ARG A 7 7.03 -17.61 8.52
C ARG A 7 6.65 -17.68 7.04
N ASN A 8 6.63 -16.52 6.40
CA ASN A 8 6.34 -16.35 4.98
C ASN A 8 7.28 -15.25 4.47
N THR A 9 8.19 -15.62 3.59
CA THR A 9 9.27 -14.76 3.10
C THR A 9 8.74 -13.54 2.36
N ALA A 10 7.74 -13.73 1.49
CA ALA A 10 7.08 -12.61 0.81
C ALA A 10 6.39 -11.66 1.79
N PHE A 11 5.74 -12.17 2.84
CA PHE A 11 5.13 -11.32 3.87
C PHE A 11 6.17 -10.49 4.62
N LEU A 12 7.31 -11.10 5.00
CA LEU A 12 8.39 -10.37 5.69
C LEU A 12 8.91 -9.23 4.83
N TYR A 13 9.16 -9.50 3.55
CA TYR A 13 9.61 -8.49 2.58
C TYR A 13 8.59 -7.35 2.44
N GLU A 14 7.32 -7.67 2.19
CA GLU A 14 6.25 -6.69 2.04
C GLU A 14 6.05 -5.85 3.31
N ALA A 15 6.16 -6.46 4.50
CA ALA A 15 6.06 -5.74 5.77
C ALA A 15 7.20 -4.73 5.95
N LEU A 16 8.44 -5.14 5.63
CA LEU A 16 9.63 -4.28 5.69
C LEU A 16 9.56 -3.15 4.66
N VAL A 17 9.19 -3.45 3.42
CA VAL A 17 9.03 -2.44 2.36
C VAL A 17 7.96 -1.42 2.75
N LYS A 18 6.82 -1.89 3.27
CA LYS A 18 5.75 -0.99 3.73
C LYS A 18 6.21 -0.10 4.87
N GLU A 19 6.99 -0.65 5.82
CA GLU A 19 7.53 0.16 6.91
C GLU A 19 8.62 1.13 6.43
N LEU A 20 9.47 0.73 5.48
CA LEU A 20 10.45 1.62 4.85
C LEU A 20 9.74 2.82 4.19
N THR A 21 8.62 2.58 3.52
CA THR A 21 7.79 3.63 2.94
C THR A 21 7.27 4.58 4.01
N LYS A 22 6.72 4.07 5.12
CA LYS A 22 6.27 4.93 6.22
C LYS A 22 7.40 5.73 6.84
N ALA A 23 8.56 5.11 7.06
CA ALA A 23 9.74 5.78 7.61
C ALA A 23 10.25 6.86 6.65
N SER A 24 10.19 6.62 5.33
CA SER A 24 10.49 7.61 4.29
C SER A 24 9.55 8.81 4.34
N LEU A 25 8.24 8.56 4.52
CA LEU A 25 7.22 9.62 4.60
C LEU A 25 7.33 10.45 5.87
N ARG A 26 7.78 9.85 6.97
CA ARG A 26 7.99 10.54 8.27
C ARG A 26 9.37 11.18 8.40
N SER A 27 10.20 11.12 7.37
CA SER A 27 11.61 11.54 7.42
C SER A 27 12.43 10.85 8.53
N ASP A 28 12.03 9.66 8.97
CA ASP A 28 12.78 8.86 9.94
C ASP A 28 13.98 8.17 9.26
N LYS A 29 15.12 8.87 9.27
CA LYS A 29 16.36 8.40 8.64
C LYS A 29 16.97 7.18 9.34
N SER A 30 16.77 7.06 10.66
CA SER A 30 17.32 5.93 11.44
C SER A 30 16.60 4.64 11.07
N GLY A 31 15.26 4.64 11.12
CA GLY A 31 14.45 3.50 10.72
C GLY A 31 14.66 3.11 9.26
N GLN A 32 14.76 4.10 8.35
CA GLN A 32 15.08 3.85 6.94
C GLN A 32 16.40 3.10 6.75
N SER A 33 17.45 3.50 7.48
CA SER A 33 18.78 2.88 7.39
C SER A 33 18.76 1.43 7.86
N ILE A 34 18.15 1.18 9.02
CA ILE A 34 18.02 -0.17 9.59
C ILE A 34 17.25 -1.09 8.65
N ILE A 35 16.07 -0.66 8.18
CA ILE A 35 15.24 -1.48 7.28
C ILE A 35 15.97 -1.74 5.96
N SER A 36 16.64 -0.73 5.40
CA SER A 36 17.41 -0.88 4.17
C SER A 36 18.57 -1.87 4.34
N SER A 37 19.22 -1.89 5.51
CA SER A 37 20.26 -2.87 5.83
C SER A 37 19.69 -4.29 5.84
N ILE A 38 18.58 -4.52 6.55
CA ILE A 38 17.90 -5.82 6.61
C ILE A 38 17.52 -6.31 5.21
N LEU A 39 16.94 -5.43 4.38
CA LEU A 39 16.55 -5.77 3.00
C LEU A 39 17.75 -6.15 2.13
N LYS A 40 18.86 -5.38 2.20
CA LYS A 40 20.06 -5.66 1.42
C LYS A 40 20.76 -6.95 1.86
N GLU A 41 20.79 -7.22 3.15
CA GLU A 41 21.46 -8.38 3.71
C GLU A 41 20.69 -9.68 3.43
N HIS A 42 19.38 -9.69 3.68
CA HIS A 42 18.60 -10.92 3.65
C HIS A 42 17.78 -11.11 2.37
N PHE A 43 17.48 -10.07 1.59
CA PHE A 43 16.61 -10.16 0.39
C PHE A 43 17.33 -9.75 -0.91
N ASN A 44 18.64 -9.88 -0.98
CA ASN A 44 19.38 -9.74 -2.25
C ASN A 44 19.23 -10.99 -3.13
N THR A 45 19.60 -10.89 -4.41
CA THR A 45 19.44 -11.97 -5.40
C THR A 45 20.22 -13.25 -5.08
N ASN A 46 21.27 -13.17 -4.25
CA ASN A 46 22.10 -14.32 -3.90
C ASN A 46 21.62 -15.03 -2.63
N SER A 47 20.87 -14.34 -1.77
CA SER A 47 20.36 -14.90 -0.52
C SER A 47 19.26 -15.93 -0.75
N VAL A 48 19.09 -16.85 0.20
CA VAL A 48 18.04 -17.87 0.12
C VAL A 48 16.64 -17.24 0.13
N LEU A 49 16.41 -16.20 0.94
CA LEU A 49 15.12 -15.52 0.99
C LEU A 49 14.86 -14.66 -0.26
N GLY A 50 15.90 -14.10 -0.89
CA GLY A 50 15.75 -13.39 -2.17
C GLY A 50 15.36 -14.34 -3.29
N LYS A 51 16.02 -15.49 -3.39
CA LYS A 51 15.66 -16.56 -4.33
C LYS A 51 14.25 -17.09 -4.10
N GLU A 52 13.89 -17.33 -2.83
CA GLU A 52 12.53 -17.75 -2.49
C GLU A 52 11.50 -16.66 -2.86
N LEU A 53 11.77 -15.39 -2.55
CA LEU A 53 10.91 -14.26 -2.86
C LEU A 53 10.63 -14.13 -4.37
N GLU A 54 11.63 -14.35 -5.22
CA GLU A 54 11.48 -14.32 -6.68
C GLU A 54 10.43 -15.35 -7.16
N LEU A 55 10.37 -16.53 -6.54
CA LEU A 55 9.37 -17.55 -6.84
C LEU A 55 7.95 -17.10 -6.47
N TYR A 56 7.80 -16.43 -5.32
CA TYR A 56 6.53 -15.81 -4.95
C TYR A 56 6.12 -14.72 -5.95
N GLN A 57 7.06 -13.86 -6.32
CA GLN A 57 6.81 -12.76 -7.25
C GLN A 57 6.39 -13.28 -8.62
N THR A 58 7.09 -14.30 -9.14
CA THR A 58 6.74 -14.98 -10.39
C THR A 58 5.30 -15.45 -10.41
N ILE A 59 4.84 -16.09 -9.32
CA ILE A 59 3.45 -16.53 -9.20
C ILE A 59 2.48 -15.35 -9.19
N VAL A 60 2.78 -14.32 -8.39
CA VAL A 60 1.88 -13.18 -8.20
C VAL A 60 1.80 -12.27 -9.43
N SER A 61 2.89 -12.15 -10.20
CA SER A 61 2.94 -11.33 -11.41
C SER A 61 2.41 -12.02 -12.66
N THR A 62 2.25 -13.35 -12.62
CA THR A 62 1.70 -14.13 -13.73
C THR A 62 0.17 -13.98 -13.74
N SER A 63 -0.34 -13.50 -14.87
CA SER A 63 -1.77 -13.24 -15.11
C SER A 63 -2.05 -13.29 -16.61
N GLU A 64 -3.29 -13.57 -17.01
CA GLU A 64 -3.71 -13.60 -18.42
C GLU A 64 -2.93 -14.63 -19.27
N VAL A 65 -2.54 -15.76 -18.67
CA VAL A 65 -1.89 -16.86 -19.38
C VAL A 65 -2.85 -18.03 -19.62
N GLU A 66 -2.59 -18.83 -20.65
CA GLU A 66 -3.32 -20.07 -20.90
C GLU A 66 -3.12 -21.09 -19.79
N ALA A 67 -4.09 -21.99 -19.58
CA ALA A 67 -4.07 -22.96 -18.49
C ALA A 67 -2.82 -23.87 -18.50
N ASP A 68 -2.45 -24.41 -19.67
CA ASP A 68 -1.21 -25.22 -19.81
C ASP A 68 0.05 -24.40 -19.47
N THR A 69 0.07 -23.12 -19.82
CA THR A 69 1.19 -22.23 -19.49
C THR A 69 1.25 -21.96 -17.98
N ALA A 70 0.11 -21.70 -17.32
CA ALA A 70 0.05 -21.53 -15.87
C ALA A 70 0.53 -22.78 -15.12
N GLU A 71 0.09 -23.97 -15.55
CA GLU A 71 0.52 -25.25 -14.97
C GLU A 71 2.02 -25.48 -15.10
N ARG A 72 2.60 -25.21 -16.29
CA ARG A 72 4.04 -25.32 -16.53
C ARG A 72 4.84 -24.35 -15.67
N ILE A 73 4.43 -23.08 -15.60
CA ILE A 73 5.07 -22.07 -14.74
C ILE A 73 5.04 -22.53 -13.28
N LEU A 74 3.88 -22.97 -12.78
CA LEU A 74 3.75 -23.40 -11.40
C LEU A 74 4.59 -24.64 -11.09
N SER A 75 4.67 -25.59 -12.03
CA SER A 75 5.51 -26.77 -11.93
C SER A 75 7.00 -26.42 -11.82
N GLU A 76 7.49 -25.53 -12.68
CA GLU A 76 8.89 -25.07 -12.65
C GLU A 76 9.20 -24.29 -11.37
N VAL A 77 8.29 -23.40 -10.95
CA VAL A 77 8.43 -22.67 -9.69
C VAL A 77 8.53 -23.63 -8.51
N LYS A 78 7.68 -24.66 -8.45
CA LYS A 78 7.77 -25.70 -7.42
C LYS A 78 9.10 -26.46 -7.53
N ARG A 79 9.52 -26.86 -8.73
CA ARG A 79 10.79 -27.59 -8.92
C ARG A 79 11.96 -26.79 -8.34
N VAL A 80 12.05 -25.50 -8.65
CA VAL A 80 13.09 -24.61 -8.11
C VAL A 80 12.94 -24.42 -6.59
N TYR A 81 11.71 -24.22 -6.09
CA TYR A 81 11.46 -24.07 -4.65
C TYR A 81 12.01 -25.25 -3.84
N HIS A 82 11.79 -26.49 -4.30
CA HIS A 82 12.26 -27.69 -3.57
C HIS A 82 13.78 -27.89 -3.63
N THR A 83 14.51 -27.11 -4.44
CA THR A 83 15.98 -27.06 -4.37
C THR A 83 16.51 -26.16 -3.26
N LEU A 84 15.66 -25.24 -2.74
CA LEU A 84 16.03 -24.37 -1.64
C LEU A 84 15.99 -25.13 -0.31
N SER A 85 16.97 -24.88 0.56
CA SER A 85 17.04 -25.53 1.88
C SER A 85 15.94 -25.00 2.81
N PRO A 86 14.97 -25.83 3.26
CA PRO A 86 13.93 -25.39 4.18
C PRO A 86 14.48 -24.94 5.54
N LYS A 87 15.62 -25.49 5.94
CA LYS A 87 16.32 -25.11 7.17
C LYS A 87 16.92 -23.70 7.03
N GLU A 88 17.64 -23.43 5.94
CA GLU A 88 18.23 -22.11 5.72
C GLU A 88 17.16 -21.03 5.61
N ILE A 89 16.04 -21.30 4.91
CA ILE A 89 14.89 -20.39 4.87
C ILE A 89 14.39 -20.09 6.29
N TYR A 90 14.21 -21.12 7.12
CA TYR A 90 13.72 -20.95 8.49
C TYR A 90 14.68 -20.15 9.37
N ASP A 91 15.98 -20.41 9.26
CA ASP A 91 17.02 -19.76 10.03
C ASP A 91 17.12 -18.27 9.63
N GLU A 92 17.19 -17.98 8.34
CA GLU A 92 17.22 -16.61 7.79
C GLU A 92 15.93 -15.82 8.12
N GLN A 93 14.75 -16.43 8.01
CA GLN A 93 13.51 -15.80 8.48
C GLN A 93 13.59 -15.47 9.98
N SER A 94 14.19 -16.35 10.78
CA SER A 94 14.34 -16.13 12.23
C SER A 94 15.28 -14.96 12.51
N GLU A 95 16.36 -14.81 11.74
CA GLU A 95 17.30 -13.69 11.85
C GLU A 95 16.62 -12.36 11.49
N VAL A 96 15.89 -12.31 10.37
CA VAL A 96 15.11 -11.12 9.99
C VAL A 96 14.13 -10.74 11.09
N ILE A 97 13.36 -11.70 11.61
CA ILE A 97 12.40 -11.45 12.69
C ILE A 97 13.11 -10.95 13.95
N SER A 98 14.27 -11.52 14.28
CA SER A 98 15.08 -11.15 15.44
C SER A 98 15.57 -9.70 15.33
N LYS A 99 16.18 -9.32 14.19
CA LYS A 99 16.64 -7.96 13.91
C LYS A 99 15.49 -6.96 13.98
N VAL A 100 14.36 -7.25 13.33
CA VAL A 100 13.16 -6.40 13.40
C VAL A 100 12.66 -6.23 14.83
N ASN A 101 12.64 -7.29 15.64
CA ASN A 101 12.16 -7.18 17.03
C ASN A 101 13.14 -6.45 17.96
N LYS A 102 14.43 -6.40 17.64
CA LYS A 102 15.49 -5.75 18.44
C LYS A 102 15.66 -4.29 18.06
N ASP A 103 15.74 -4.02 16.76
CA ASP A 103 16.16 -2.73 16.23
C ASP A 103 14.98 -1.87 15.73
N LEU A 104 13.78 -2.46 15.64
CA LEU A 104 12.56 -1.80 15.19
C LEU A 104 11.35 -2.18 16.08
N THR A 105 10.17 -1.64 15.76
CA THR A 105 8.93 -2.02 16.46
C THR A 105 8.37 -3.37 15.98
N LYS A 106 7.91 -4.18 16.94
CA LYS A 106 7.21 -5.45 16.67
C LYS A 106 5.89 -5.25 15.90
N ASP A 107 5.36 -4.03 15.89
CA ASP A 107 4.13 -3.65 15.19
C ASP A 107 4.24 -3.73 13.66
N ILE A 108 5.46 -3.79 13.11
CA ILE A 108 5.70 -3.98 11.66
C ILE A 108 4.96 -5.22 11.15
N PHE A 109 4.94 -6.30 11.92
CA PHE A 109 4.25 -7.54 11.54
C PHE A 109 2.73 -7.49 11.71
N ARG A 110 2.19 -6.43 12.32
CA ARG A 110 0.75 -6.17 12.43
C ARG A 110 0.23 -5.36 11.25
N ASN A 111 1.13 -4.75 10.47
CA ASN A 111 0.76 -4.02 9.27
C ASN A 111 -0.08 -4.89 8.34
N PHE A 112 -1.20 -4.34 7.89
CA PHE A 112 -2.02 -5.00 6.89
C PHE A 112 -1.29 -5.07 5.56
N ILE A 113 -1.33 -6.25 4.95
CA ILE A 113 -0.79 -6.48 3.62
C ILE A 113 -1.95 -7.02 2.79
N SER A 114 -2.39 -6.23 1.81
CA SER A 114 -3.61 -6.49 1.01
C SER A 114 -3.58 -7.85 0.30
N ASN A 115 -2.40 -8.29 -0.12
CA ASN A 115 -2.20 -9.58 -0.77
C ASN A 115 -1.86 -10.73 0.20
N TYR A 116 -1.93 -10.53 1.53
CA TYR A 116 -1.52 -11.55 2.50
C TYR A 116 -2.24 -12.88 2.32
N LYS A 117 -3.53 -12.88 1.95
CA LYS A 117 -4.27 -14.12 1.69
C LYS A 117 -3.64 -14.89 0.52
N SER A 118 -3.28 -14.22 -0.57
CA SER A 118 -2.57 -14.81 -1.70
C SER A 118 -1.19 -15.33 -1.29
N LEU A 119 -0.42 -14.54 -0.53
CA LEU A 119 0.90 -14.97 -0.04
C LEU A 119 0.80 -16.20 0.88
N ALA A 120 -0.22 -16.24 1.74
CA ALA A 120 -0.47 -17.39 2.62
C ALA A 120 -0.89 -18.63 1.84
N THR A 121 -1.69 -18.48 0.79
CA THR A 121 -2.04 -19.57 -0.15
C THR A 121 -0.79 -20.15 -0.79
N ILE A 122 0.09 -19.30 -1.32
CA ILE A 122 1.36 -19.73 -1.96
C ILE A 122 2.28 -20.43 -0.95
N ASN A 123 2.44 -19.89 0.26
CA ASN A 123 3.27 -20.51 1.29
C ASN A 123 2.73 -21.89 1.73
N GLN A 124 1.41 -22.02 1.86
CA GLN A 124 0.80 -23.31 2.20
C GLN A 124 0.92 -24.33 1.07
N MET A 125 0.90 -23.88 -0.19
CA MET A 125 1.09 -24.72 -1.36
C MET A 125 2.51 -25.33 -1.41
N PHE A 126 3.51 -24.53 -1.02
CA PHE A 126 4.90 -24.98 -0.91
C PHE A 126 5.17 -25.87 0.31
N SER A 127 4.38 -25.74 1.39
CA SER A 127 4.66 -26.44 2.64
C SER A 127 4.34 -27.93 2.59
N ASP A 128 5.32 -28.77 2.94
CA ASP A 128 5.13 -30.21 3.13
C ASP A 128 4.26 -30.58 4.33
N LYS A 129 3.99 -29.62 5.23
CA LYS A 129 3.06 -29.79 6.35
C LYS A 129 1.60 -29.71 5.90
N THR A 130 1.34 -29.22 4.69
CA THR A 130 -0.01 -29.15 4.11
C THR A 130 -0.37 -30.51 3.49
N PRO A 131 -1.51 -31.13 3.85
CA PRO A 131 -1.93 -32.39 3.24
C PRO A 131 -2.03 -32.29 1.71
N ILE A 132 -1.68 -33.38 1.01
CA ILE A 132 -1.58 -33.43 -0.46
C ILE A 132 -2.86 -32.93 -1.15
N ASN A 133 -4.04 -33.42 -0.73
CA ASN A 133 -5.33 -32.98 -1.30
C ASN A 133 -5.54 -31.47 -1.18
N LYS A 134 -5.11 -30.89 -0.05
CA LYS A 134 -5.21 -29.45 0.18
C LYS A 134 -4.18 -28.68 -0.64
N ARG A 135 -2.96 -29.20 -0.83
CA ARG A 135 -1.96 -28.60 -1.74
C ARG A 135 -2.51 -28.52 -3.16
N ILE A 136 -3.10 -29.62 -3.67
CA ILE A 136 -3.72 -29.65 -5.01
C ILE A 136 -4.83 -28.59 -5.14
N MET A 137 -5.69 -28.43 -4.13
CA MET A 137 -6.71 -27.37 -4.15
C MET A 137 -6.12 -25.96 -4.16
N LEU A 138 -5.03 -25.72 -3.40
CA LEU A 138 -4.33 -24.44 -3.40
C LEU A 138 -3.65 -24.17 -4.75
N GLU A 139 -3.08 -25.19 -5.39
CA GLU A 139 -2.49 -25.10 -6.73
C GLU A 139 -3.53 -24.70 -7.77
N LYS A 140 -4.70 -25.36 -7.77
CA LYS A 140 -5.82 -24.97 -8.64
C LYS A 140 -6.24 -23.51 -8.43
N ALA A 141 -6.36 -23.07 -7.17
CA ALA A 141 -6.72 -21.69 -6.85
C ALA A 141 -5.65 -20.66 -7.28
N VAL A 142 -4.38 -21.06 -7.32
CA VAL A 142 -3.29 -20.23 -7.85
C VAL A 142 -3.36 -20.17 -9.38
N ILE A 143 -3.54 -21.31 -10.05
CA ILE A 143 -3.68 -21.39 -11.51
C ILE A 143 -4.89 -20.57 -11.99
N GLU A 144 -6.04 -20.68 -11.33
CA GLU A 144 -7.22 -19.87 -11.65
C GLU A 144 -6.89 -18.36 -11.64
N LYS A 145 -6.12 -17.89 -10.67
CA LYS A 145 -5.68 -16.48 -10.61
C LYS A 145 -4.73 -16.09 -11.74
N MET A 146 -3.85 -17.00 -12.16
CA MET A 146 -2.93 -16.79 -13.27
C MET A 146 -3.65 -16.70 -14.62
N ILE A 147 -4.78 -17.39 -14.78
CA ILE A 147 -5.56 -17.38 -16.02
C ILE A 147 -6.50 -16.16 -16.08
N MET A 148 -6.95 -15.64 -14.92
CA MET A 148 -7.92 -14.53 -14.88
C MET A 148 -7.39 -13.21 -15.47
N PRO A 149 -8.23 -12.46 -16.22
CA PRO A 149 -7.93 -11.11 -16.66
C PRO A 149 -7.70 -10.14 -15.50
N LYS A 150 -6.71 -9.24 -15.63
CA LYS A 150 -6.36 -8.21 -14.63
C LYS A 150 -7.55 -7.32 -14.25
N THR A 151 -8.55 -7.20 -15.13
CA THR A 151 -9.78 -6.42 -14.90
C THR A 151 -10.81 -7.09 -13.99
N LYS A 152 -10.76 -8.42 -13.80
CA LYS A 152 -11.65 -9.16 -12.87
C LYS A 152 -10.98 -9.53 -11.55
N GLN A 153 -9.69 -9.22 -11.38
CA GLN A 153 -9.03 -9.33 -10.09
C GLN A 153 -9.52 -8.17 -9.20
N GLN A 154 -10.45 -8.43 -8.29
CA GLN A 154 -10.82 -7.48 -7.23
C GLN A 154 -9.54 -6.99 -6.53
N HIS A 155 -9.22 -5.70 -6.73
CA HIS A 155 -8.09 -4.96 -6.15
C HIS A 155 -6.82 -5.79 -5.91
N MET A 156 -6.12 -6.16 -6.96
CA MET A 156 -4.74 -6.67 -6.86
C MET A 156 -3.88 -6.12 -8.00
N LYS A 157 -3.51 -4.84 -7.88
CA LYS A 157 -2.16 -4.46 -8.28
C LYS A 157 -1.33 -4.50 -7.01
N PRO A 158 -0.31 -5.36 -6.88
CA PRO A 158 0.86 -4.95 -6.13
C PRO A 158 1.19 -3.58 -6.71
N ILE A 159 1.17 -2.56 -5.87
CA ILE A 159 1.81 -1.31 -6.24
C ILE A 159 3.27 -1.72 -6.38
N ASP A 160 3.67 -2.00 -7.62
CA ASP A 160 5.04 -2.35 -7.95
C ASP A 160 5.91 -1.24 -7.36
N ASN A 161 6.85 -1.60 -6.50
CA ASN A 161 7.63 -0.67 -5.71
C ASN A 161 8.41 0.30 -6.63
N ILE A 162 8.69 -0.13 -7.86
CA ILE A 162 9.27 0.70 -8.93
C ILE A 162 8.22 1.65 -9.49
N THR A 163 7.03 1.17 -9.84
CA THR A 163 5.92 2.03 -10.29
C THR A 163 5.48 3.03 -9.22
N TYR A 164 5.49 2.66 -7.94
CA TYR A 164 5.21 3.54 -6.81
C TYR A 164 6.29 4.57 -6.58
N LYS A 165 7.56 4.13 -6.48
CA LYS A 165 8.68 5.06 -6.35
C LYS A 165 8.75 5.98 -7.54
N MET A 166 8.49 5.48 -8.75
CA MET A 166 8.44 6.30 -9.94
C MET A 166 7.25 7.26 -9.91
N PHE A 167 6.08 6.84 -9.40
CA PHE A 167 4.94 7.74 -9.20
C PHE A 167 5.23 8.80 -8.14
N VAL A 168 5.70 8.41 -6.96
CA VAL A 168 6.05 9.30 -5.85
C VAL A 168 7.20 10.22 -6.21
N ASN A 169 8.24 9.72 -6.88
CA ASN A 169 9.36 10.54 -7.35
C ASN A 169 8.90 11.50 -8.45
N LYS A 170 8.17 11.04 -9.48
CA LYS A 170 7.62 11.96 -10.51
C LYS A 170 6.62 12.95 -9.93
N PHE A 171 5.86 12.53 -8.92
CA PHE A 171 4.90 13.38 -8.23
C PHE A 171 5.63 14.42 -7.37
N ASN A 172 6.66 14.04 -6.63
CA ASN A 172 7.47 14.95 -5.83
C ASN A 172 8.33 15.88 -6.72
N GLU A 173 8.85 15.40 -7.85
CA GLU A 173 9.55 16.23 -8.84
C GLU A 173 8.60 17.25 -9.50
N LYS A 174 7.37 16.84 -9.82
CA LYS A 174 6.40 17.70 -10.53
C LYS A 174 5.60 18.61 -9.61
N TYR A 175 5.37 18.19 -8.37
CA TYR A 175 4.43 18.82 -7.46
C TYR A 175 4.99 19.10 -6.05
N GLY A 176 6.24 18.72 -5.75
CA GLY A 176 6.84 18.85 -4.41
C GLY A 176 6.87 20.28 -3.88
N ASP A 177 7.06 21.25 -4.78
CA ASP A 177 7.12 22.69 -4.48
C ASP A 177 5.78 23.42 -4.75
N THR A 178 4.79 22.76 -5.35
CA THR A 178 3.51 23.40 -5.73
C THR A 178 2.31 22.97 -4.89
N LEU A 179 2.41 21.82 -4.21
CA LEU A 179 1.36 21.35 -3.31
C LEU A 179 1.72 21.67 -1.86
N ASN A 180 0.75 22.20 -1.11
CA ASN A 180 0.90 22.42 0.31
C ASN A 180 0.84 21.10 1.11
N GLU A 181 1.22 21.13 2.38
CA GLU A 181 1.29 19.92 3.22
C GLU A 181 -0.06 19.22 3.38
N ASN A 182 -1.17 19.97 3.47
CA ASN A 182 -2.51 19.40 3.58
C ASN A 182 -2.92 18.63 2.30
N GLN A 183 -2.53 19.15 1.13
CA GLN A 183 -2.75 18.47 -0.16
C GLN A 183 -1.92 17.20 -0.29
N LYS A 184 -0.66 17.21 0.19
CA LYS A 184 0.20 16.02 0.22
C LYS A 184 -0.40 14.94 1.13
N ILE A 185 -0.89 15.31 2.31
CA ILE A 185 -1.53 14.37 3.25
C ILE A 185 -2.79 13.76 2.64
N LEU A 186 -3.66 14.58 2.04
CA LEU A 186 -4.89 14.12 1.41
C LEU A 186 -4.61 13.13 0.27
N LEU A 187 -3.71 13.47 -0.65
CA LEU A 187 -3.36 12.60 -1.78
C LEU A 187 -2.69 11.30 -1.31
N SER A 188 -1.82 11.37 -0.30
CA SER A 188 -1.19 10.19 0.29
C SER A 188 -2.23 9.22 0.87
N ARG A 189 -3.17 9.72 1.67
CA ARG A 189 -4.25 8.91 2.25
C ARG A 189 -5.20 8.36 1.18
N TYR A 190 -5.47 9.14 0.14
CA TYR A 190 -6.33 8.73 -0.97
C TYR A 190 -5.67 7.63 -1.84
N VAL A 191 -4.38 7.76 -2.18
CA VAL A 191 -3.65 6.75 -2.98
C VAL A 191 -3.42 5.46 -2.19
N THR A 192 -3.32 5.55 -0.86
CA THR A 192 -3.17 4.39 0.04
C THR A 192 -4.51 3.85 0.56
N LEU A 193 -5.63 4.37 0.05
CA LEU A 193 -6.97 3.96 0.44
C LEU A 193 -7.16 2.46 0.17
N SER A 194 -7.59 1.76 1.22
CA SER A 194 -7.85 0.32 1.22
C SER A 194 -9.10 0.05 2.06
N PRO A 195 -9.73 -1.13 1.97
CA PRO A 195 -10.92 -1.44 2.76
C PRO A 195 -10.77 -1.22 4.27
N GLU A 196 -9.55 -1.39 4.81
CA GLU A 196 -9.27 -1.20 6.24
C GLU A 196 -9.05 0.27 6.61
N THR A 197 -8.37 1.04 5.75
CA THR A 197 -8.18 2.48 5.92
C THR A 197 -9.38 3.29 5.45
N ALA A 198 -10.41 2.65 4.87
CA ALA A 198 -11.59 3.33 4.35
C ALA A 198 -12.38 4.07 5.43
N VAL A 199 -12.45 3.49 6.63
CA VAL A 199 -13.12 4.15 7.77
C VAL A 199 -12.28 5.33 8.28
N GLU A 200 -10.98 5.12 8.49
CA GLU A 200 -10.05 6.20 8.89
C GLU A 200 -10.03 7.34 7.88
N PHE A 201 -10.01 7.02 6.58
CA PHE A 201 -10.03 8.01 5.52
C PHE A 201 -11.35 8.77 5.47
N LYS A 202 -12.49 8.10 5.70
CA LYS A 202 -13.78 8.78 5.85
C LYS A 202 -13.80 9.74 7.03
N VAL A 203 -13.25 9.33 8.17
CA VAL A 203 -13.12 10.20 9.36
C VAL A 203 -12.27 11.41 9.00
N TYR A 204 -11.08 11.19 8.45
CA TYR A 204 -10.18 12.25 8.01
C TYR A 204 -10.84 13.23 7.02
N ILE A 205 -11.54 12.73 6.00
CA ILE A 205 -12.24 13.58 5.02
C ILE A 205 -13.31 14.44 5.71
N ASN A 206 -14.08 13.87 6.64
CA ASN A 206 -15.10 14.62 7.36
C ASN A 206 -14.52 15.69 8.29
N GLU A 207 -13.41 15.38 8.97
CA GLU A 207 -12.66 16.34 9.77
C GLU A 207 -12.08 17.45 8.89
N GLU A 208 -11.49 17.09 7.75
CA GLU A 208 -10.89 18.04 6.82
C GLU A 208 -11.93 18.95 6.17
N ILE A 209 -13.09 18.41 5.76
CA ILE A 209 -14.22 19.22 5.29
C ILE A 209 -14.65 20.21 6.38
N SER A 210 -14.78 19.76 7.63
CA SER A 210 -15.18 20.62 8.75
C SER A 210 -14.15 21.73 9.02
N ARG A 211 -12.86 21.41 8.93
CA ARG A 211 -11.74 22.35 9.06
C ARG A 211 -11.80 23.42 7.96
N LEU A 212 -11.90 22.99 6.69
CA LEU A 212 -11.97 23.89 5.53
C LEU A 212 -13.20 24.79 5.57
N LYS A 213 -14.36 24.27 6.00
CA LYS A 213 -15.56 25.10 6.18
C LYS A 213 -15.33 26.19 7.21
N SER A 214 -14.71 25.87 8.34
CA SER A 214 -14.37 26.86 9.38
C SER A 214 -13.42 27.92 8.84
N SER A 215 -12.43 27.51 8.05
CA SER A 215 -11.48 28.42 7.39
C SER A 215 -12.19 29.38 6.42
N ILE A 216 -13.05 28.87 5.54
CA ILE A 216 -13.82 29.69 4.59
C ILE A 216 -14.80 30.63 5.31
N VAL A 217 -15.43 30.20 6.41
CA VAL A 217 -16.27 31.09 7.24
C VAL A 217 -15.44 32.22 7.86
N ASN A 218 -14.23 31.93 8.35
CA ASN A 218 -13.34 32.97 8.86
C ASN A 218 -12.94 33.96 7.75
N LEU A 219 -12.66 33.47 6.55
CA LEU A 219 -12.38 34.30 5.38
C LEU A 219 -13.56 35.18 5.00
N GLN A 220 -14.77 34.63 5.02
CA GLN A 220 -16.02 35.36 4.76
C GLN A 220 -16.23 36.55 5.70
N ASN A 221 -15.70 36.48 6.94
CA ASN A 221 -15.81 37.53 7.94
C ASN A 221 -14.73 38.62 7.83
N LYS A 222 -13.74 38.47 6.94
CA LYS A 222 -12.72 39.51 6.71
C LYS A 222 -13.35 40.72 6.00
N LYS A 223 -12.97 41.93 6.41
CA LYS A 223 -13.53 43.18 5.87
C LYS A 223 -13.34 43.31 4.36
N GLU A 224 -12.21 42.87 3.80
CA GLU A 224 -11.97 42.94 2.36
C GLU A 224 -12.97 42.08 1.56
N VAL A 225 -13.35 40.92 2.12
CA VAL A 225 -14.27 39.97 1.49
C VAL A 225 -15.72 40.41 1.62
N LEU A 226 -16.09 41.04 2.74
CA LEU A 226 -17.43 41.60 2.95
C LEU A 226 -17.74 42.76 2.00
N LEU A 227 -16.72 43.48 1.54
CA LEU A 227 -16.83 44.61 0.61
C LEU A 227 -16.87 44.16 -0.86
N ASP A 228 -16.43 42.94 -1.18
CA ASP A 228 -16.49 42.35 -2.52
C ASP A 228 -17.63 41.32 -2.62
N GLU A 229 -18.74 41.75 -3.21
CA GLU A 229 -19.95 40.93 -3.38
C GLU A 229 -19.69 39.68 -4.25
N SER A 230 -18.76 39.75 -5.21
CA SER A 230 -18.38 38.61 -6.05
C SER A 230 -17.62 37.56 -5.25
N LEU A 231 -16.63 37.99 -4.45
CA LEU A 231 -15.82 37.11 -3.61
C LEU A 231 -16.66 36.46 -2.51
N SER A 232 -17.54 37.26 -1.89
CA SER A 232 -18.52 36.82 -0.89
C SER A 232 -19.46 35.74 -1.44
N ASN A 233 -19.97 35.89 -2.66
CA ASN A 233 -20.82 34.88 -3.29
C ASN A 233 -20.06 33.58 -3.65
N LYS A 234 -18.80 33.68 -4.10
CA LYS A 234 -17.96 32.50 -4.36
C LYS A 234 -17.68 31.69 -3.09
N ASN A 235 -17.40 32.36 -1.98
CA ASN A 235 -17.19 31.68 -0.69
C ASN A 235 -18.44 30.94 -0.21
N LYS A 236 -19.63 31.52 -0.38
CA LYS A 236 -20.90 30.84 -0.10
C LYS A 236 -21.08 29.58 -0.96
N GLN A 237 -20.80 29.66 -2.26
CA GLN A 237 -20.85 28.50 -3.15
C GLN A 237 -19.88 27.38 -2.71
N ILE A 238 -18.68 27.73 -2.27
CA ILE A 238 -17.71 26.76 -1.74
C ILE A 238 -18.26 26.09 -0.47
N LEU A 239 -18.85 26.86 0.45
CA LEU A 239 -19.48 26.32 1.67
C LEU A 239 -20.62 25.35 1.35
N ASP A 240 -21.46 25.67 0.36
CA ASP A 240 -22.56 24.81 -0.07
C ASP A 240 -22.05 23.50 -0.68
N ILE A 241 -21.01 23.56 -1.52
CA ILE A 241 -20.37 22.37 -2.11
C ILE A 241 -19.79 21.49 -0.99
N LEU A 242 -19.07 22.07 -0.03
CA LEU A 242 -18.49 21.33 1.10
C LEU A 242 -19.57 20.70 1.99
N GLU A 243 -20.70 21.38 2.19
CA GLU A 243 -21.82 20.83 2.96
C GLU A 243 -22.48 19.64 2.24
N SER A 244 -22.59 19.70 0.91
CA SER A 244 -23.18 18.61 0.11
C SER A 244 -22.41 17.29 0.22
N PHE A 245 -21.12 17.33 0.57
CA PHE A 245 -20.27 16.16 0.69
C PHE A 245 -20.61 15.26 1.89
N LYS A 246 -21.34 15.76 2.90
CA LYS A 246 -21.77 14.96 4.06
C LYS A 246 -22.62 13.73 3.70
N GLN A 247 -23.33 13.79 2.59
CA GLN A 247 -24.28 12.75 2.16
C GLN A 247 -23.79 11.93 0.97
N GLN A 248 -22.59 12.22 0.44
CA GLN A 248 -22.06 11.59 -0.76
C GLN A 248 -20.98 10.54 -0.45
N SER A 249 -20.85 9.54 -1.32
CA SER A 249 -19.69 8.67 -1.31
C SER A 249 -18.45 9.43 -1.79
N ILE A 250 -17.30 9.15 -1.18
CA ILE A 250 -16.03 9.77 -1.56
C ILE A 250 -15.71 9.39 -3.01
N ASN A 251 -15.54 10.39 -3.85
CA ASN A 251 -15.23 10.24 -5.27
C ASN A 251 -14.16 11.25 -5.69
N ASP A 252 -13.63 11.09 -6.90
CA ASP A 252 -12.50 11.87 -7.41
C ASP A 252 -12.82 13.37 -7.49
N ASN A 253 -14.08 13.73 -7.77
CA ASN A 253 -14.53 15.12 -7.80
C ASN A 253 -14.50 15.76 -6.41
N MET A 254 -14.88 15.00 -5.37
CA MET A 254 -14.78 15.45 -3.98
C MET A 254 -13.32 15.75 -3.62
N ILE A 255 -12.41 14.81 -3.90
CA ILE A 255 -10.97 14.97 -3.62
C ILE A 255 -10.40 16.18 -4.37
N LYS A 256 -10.71 16.31 -5.67
CA LYS A 256 -10.26 17.45 -6.48
C LYS A 256 -10.77 18.78 -5.94
N THR A 257 -11.98 18.81 -5.40
CA THR A 257 -12.56 20.02 -4.80
C THR A 257 -11.85 20.36 -3.49
N ILE A 258 -11.65 19.38 -2.60
CA ILE A 258 -10.93 19.58 -1.34
C ILE A 258 -9.51 20.10 -1.61
N LEU A 259 -8.79 19.55 -2.60
CA LEU A 259 -7.47 20.05 -2.99
C LEU A 259 -7.50 21.53 -3.39
N LYS A 260 -8.48 21.95 -4.20
CA LYS A 260 -8.60 23.37 -4.60
C LYS A 260 -8.89 24.29 -3.43
N VAL A 261 -9.73 23.84 -2.48
CA VAL A 261 -10.04 24.63 -1.29
C VAL A 261 -8.83 24.71 -0.35
N GLN A 262 -8.04 23.63 -0.23
CA GLN A 262 -6.77 23.65 0.49
C GLN A 262 -5.75 24.60 -0.15
N SER A 263 -5.68 24.69 -1.48
CA SER A 263 -4.85 25.69 -2.17
C SER A 263 -5.29 27.11 -1.79
N LEU A 264 -6.59 27.39 -1.90
CA LEU A 264 -7.16 28.68 -1.56
C LEU A 264 -6.84 29.08 -0.11
N GLU A 265 -6.96 28.14 0.83
CA GLU A 265 -6.64 28.39 2.23
C GLU A 265 -5.16 28.79 2.42
N SER A 266 -4.22 28.07 1.80
CA SER A 266 -2.79 28.37 1.88
C SER A 266 -2.38 29.66 1.16
N GLU A 267 -3.17 30.14 0.19
CA GLU A 267 -2.93 31.43 -0.46
C GLU A 267 -3.38 32.62 0.42
N ILE A 268 -4.17 32.39 1.46
CA ILE A 268 -4.77 33.44 2.29
C ILE A 268 -4.26 33.44 3.75
N GLU A 269 -3.52 32.39 4.16
CA GLU A 269 -2.62 32.43 5.33
C GLU A 269 -1.35 33.23 5.03
#